data_AF-A0A0J7A7X3-F1
#
_entry.id   AF-A0A0J7A7X3-F1
#
_cell.length_a   1.000
_cell.length_b   1.000
_cell.length_c   1.000
_cell.angle_alpha   90.00
_cell.angle_beta   90.00
_cell.angle_gamma   90.00
#
_symmetry.space_group_name_H-M   'P 1'
#
loop_
_entity.id
_entity.type
_entity.pdbx_description
1 polymer ?
#
loop_
_entity_poly.entity_id
_entity_poly.type
_entity_poly.pdbx_seq_one_letter_code
_entity_poly.pdbx_strand_id
1 'polypeptide(L)'
;MRDTEMFGKRTGSRSSRLSIVIALSASALLSVVGPAHAAPARDPLPADIPDYQSALDAVKSTSVRDAVCRFLRTPVPSGSAGEPVQTIPDTAEPCRDLPAFTIKDPLARNEIAPGFVAGTAKPLPTEAVKLTQLVSSLSAPVNGRTATVMLAPTQGGGWHLAAIRDGDSDAVYAGKAALGTLVFTEPQIRGWYQLKLTTVEPLNDQARQGLGGQGSVSLSDYQKLVKARYADKLPGSEYDTNGYSSGYSTLSKADDASSSALLLAGGSSAALALACGAAVLRRRRRASTG
;
A
#
# COMPACT_ATOMS: atom_id res chain seq x y z
N MET A 1 -32.70 75.18 17.85
CA MET A 1 -31.79 76.22 17.31
C MET A 1 -30.42 76.02 17.94
N ARG A 2 -29.31 76.23 17.22
CA ARG A 2 -29.09 76.30 15.76
C ARG A 2 -27.57 76.22 15.56
N ASP A 3 -27.12 75.30 14.71
CA ASP A 3 -25.94 75.46 13.84
C ASP A 3 -24.63 75.87 14.61
N THR A 4 -23.54 76.40 14.07
CA THR A 4 -23.03 76.63 12.69
C THR A 4 -21.49 76.43 12.80
N GLU A 5 -20.86 75.57 12.01
CA GLU A 5 -20.08 75.91 10.80
C GLU A 5 -18.81 76.78 10.95
N MET A 6 -17.70 76.26 10.39
CA MET A 6 -16.67 77.01 9.62
C MET A 6 -15.86 78.10 10.36
N PHE A 7 -14.79 78.74 9.84
CA PHE A 7 -13.90 78.63 8.66
C PHE A 7 -12.51 79.17 9.12
N GLY A 8 -11.34 78.97 8.49
CA GLY A 8 -10.94 78.29 7.26
C GLY A 8 -9.84 79.09 6.51
N LYS A 9 -8.88 78.40 5.82
CA LYS A 9 -7.81 78.98 4.94
C LYS A 9 -6.74 79.81 5.70
N ARG A 10 -5.54 80.17 5.20
CA ARG A 10 -4.69 80.02 3.97
C ARG A 10 -3.25 80.44 4.42
N THR A 11 -2.06 80.11 3.91
CA THR A 11 -1.41 79.18 2.94
C THR A 11 0.12 79.24 3.25
N GLY A 12 1.11 78.58 2.64
CA GLY A 12 1.26 77.68 1.48
C GLY A 12 2.68 77.83 0.86
N SER A 13 3.12 76.91 -0.02
CA SER A 13 4.40 76.96 -0.80
C SER A 13 5.72 76.79 0.01
N ARG A 14 6.77 76.09 -0.44
CA ARG A 14 7.02 75.11 -1.53
C ARG A 14 8.29 74.31 -1.18
N SER A 15 8.41 73.06 -1.60
CA SER A 15 9.69 72.35 -1.74
C SER A 15 9.57 71.24 -2.79
N SER A 16 10.64 70.95 -3.53
CA SER A 16 10.61 70.06 -4.70
C SER A 16 10.49 68.57 -4.33
N ARG A 17 10.00 67.75 -5.26
CA ARG A 17 9.99 66.27 -5.16
C ARG A 17 10.40 65.64 -6.49
N LEU A 18 10.98 64.44 -6.39
CA LEU A 18 11.40 63.61 -7.52
C LEU A 18 10.21 63.26 -8.42
N SER A 19 10.45 63.19 -9.72
CA SER A 19 9.56 62.50 -10.67
C SER A 19 10.07 61.08 -10.89
N ILE A 20 9.38 60.09 -10.31
CA ILE A 20 9.57 58.67 -10.61
C ILE A 20 8.55 58.30 -11.68
N VAL A 21 9.00 57.78 -12.82
CA VAL A 21 8.12 57.30 -13.88
C VAL A 21 7.85 55.81 -13.65
N ILE A 22 6.65 55.50 -13.18
CA ILE A 22 6.14 54.11 -13.11
C ILE A 22 5.37 53.84 -14.40
N ALA A 23 5.90 52.95 -15.25
CA ALA A 23 5.17 52.44 -16.41
C ALA A 23 4.25 51.29 -15.97
N LEU A 24 2.93 51.45 -16.16
CA LEU A 24 1.96 50.37 -15.95
C LEU A 24 1.82 49.51 -17.22
N SER A 25 2.05 48.20 -17.10
CA SER A 25 1.82 47.20 -18.16
C SER A 25 0.87 46.10 -17.67
N ALA A 26 -0.42 46.42 -17.59
CA ALA A 26 -1.46 45.50 -17.14
C ALA A 26 -1.85 44.48 -18.24
N SER A 27 -1.11 43.38 -18.35
CA SER A 27 -1.44 42.27 -19.26
C SER A 27 -2.48 41.33 -18.65
N ALA A 28 -3.76 41.56 -18.96
CA ALA A 28 -4.85 40.70 -18.52
C ALA A 28 -4.93 39.38 -19.32
N LEU A 29 -4.20 38.36 -18.88
CA LEU A 29 -4.31 37.00 -19.43
C LEU A 29 -5.62 36.34 -18.98
N LEU A 30 -6.62 36.37 -19.84
CA LEU A 30 -7.89 35.64 -19.68
C LEU A 30 -7.67 34.13 -19.88
N SER A 31 -7.21 33.45 -18.83
CA SER A 31 -7.17 31.99 -18.76
C SER A 31 -8.59 31.43 -18.73
N VAL A 32 -9.09 31.00 -19.90
CA VAL A 32 -10.37 30.28 -20.01
C VAL A 32 -10.21 28.88 -19.42
N VAL A 33 -10.38 28.77 -18.10
CA VAL A 33 -10.54 27.49 -17.41
C VAL A 33 -11.94 26.97 -17.72
N GLY A 34 -12.08 26.35 -18.89
CA GLY A 34 -13.26 25.53 -19.20
C GLY A 34 -13.40 24.41 -18.17
N PRO A 35 -14.62 23.93 -17.88
CA PRO A 35 -14.83 22.85 -16.93
C PRO A 35 -14.09 21.60 -17.42
N ALA A 36 -13.01 21.24 -16.71
CA ALA A 36 -12.27 20.01 -16.96
C ALA A 36 -13.20 18.82 -16.71
N HIS A 37 -13.76 18.27 -17.78
CA HIS A 37 -14.58 17.08 -17.70
C HIS A 37 -13.67 15.93 -17.26
N ALA A 38 -13.85 15.46 -16.02
CA ALA A 38 -13.12 14.33 -15.50
C ALA A 38 -13.28 13.14 -16.46
N ALA A 39 -12.15 12.63 -16.97
CA ALA A 39 -12.18 11.52 -17.91
C ALA A 39 -12.90 10.32 -17.26
N PRO A 40 -13.72 9.56 -18.01
CA PRO A 40 -14.37 8.38 -17.47
C PRO A 40 -13.30 7.41 -16.96
N ALA A 41 -13.43 6.96 -15.71
CA ALA A 41 -12.45 6.06 -15.13
C ALA A 41 -12.37 4.76 -15.94
N ARG A 42 -11.14 4.40 -16.23
CA ARG A 42 -10.72 3.24 -17.01
C ARG A 42 -9.52 2.63 -16.30
N ASP A 43 -9.18 1.38 -16.59
CA ASP A 43 -7.85 0.89 -16.22
C ASP A 43 -6.77 1.79 -16.83
N PRO A 44 -5.72 2.13 -16.06
CA PRO A 44 -4.65 2.96 -16.58
C PRO A 44 -3.94 2.19 -17.70
N LEU A 45 -3.82 2.83 -18.87
CA LEU A 45 -2.97 2.33 -19.94
C LEU A 45 -1.49 2.33 -19.46
N PRO A 46 -0.57 1.61 -20.12
CA PRO A 46 0.86 1.65 -19.80
C PRO A 46 1.45 3.06 -19.63
N ALA A 47 0.95 4.04 -20.38
CA ALA A 47 1.35 5.46 -20.28
C ALA A 47 0.67 6.25 -19.14
N ASP A 48 -0.43 5.74 -18.58
CA ASP A 48 -1.15 6.31 -17.42
C ASP A 48 -0.57 5.78 -16.08
N ILE A 49 0.29 4.75 -16.10
CA ILE A 49 0.88 4.12 -14.90
C ILE A 49 2.19 4.86 -14.52
N PRO A 50 2.33 5.35 -13.27
CA PRO A 50 3.57 5.97 -12.80
C PRO A 50 4.78 5.05 -12.97
N ASP A 51 5.89 5.58 -13.48
CA ASP A 51 7.17 4.89 -13.65
C ASP A 51 7.10 3.53 -14.38
N TYR A 52 6.16 3.34 -15.31
CA TYR A 52 5.93 2.06 -15.98
C TYR A 52 7.17 1.47 -16.67
N GLN A 53 8.11 2.31 -17.16
CA GLN A 53 9.37 1.80 -17.68
C GLN A 53 10.20 1.07 -16.62
N SER A 54 10.24 1.57 -15.37
CA SER A 54 10.92 0.86 -14.29
C SER A 54 10.20 -0.44 -13.90
N ALA A 55 8.89 -0.55 -14.15
CA ALA A 55 8.17 -1.81 -13.99
C ALA A 55 8.54 -2.83 -15.08
N LEU A 56 8.68 -2.37 -16.33
CA LEU A 56 9.19 -3.19 -17.44
C LEU A 56 10.61 -3.68 -17.16
N ASP A 57 11.49 -2.78 -16.72
CA ASP A 57 12.89 -3.08 -16.41
C ASP A 57 12.99 -4.05 -15.21
N ALA A 58 12.20 -3.81 -14.16
CA ALA A 58 12.12 -4.71 -13.01
C ALA A 58 11.63 -6.11 -13.40
N VAL A 59 10.52 -6.23 -14.14
CA VAL A 59 9.95 -7.56 -14.48
C VAL A 59 10.81 -8.34 -15.47
N LYS A 60 11.59 -7.64 -16.31
CA LYS A 60 12.52 -8.25 -17.29
C LYS A 60 13.92 -8.48 -16.71
N SER A 61 14.16 -8.10 -15.46
CA SER A 61 15.46 -8.27 -14.79
C SER A 61 15.80 -9.75 -14.51
N THR A 62 17.11 -10.06 -14.53
CA THR A 62 17.62 -11.39 -14.18
C THR A 62 17.22 -11.81 -12.77
N SER A 63 17.18 -10.88 -11.79
CA SER A 63 16.82 -11.18 -10.41
C SER A 63 15.36 -11.61 -10.26
N VAL A 64 14.42 -10.98 -10.98
CA VAL A 64 13.01 -11.41 -11.02
C VAL A 64 12.87 -12.75 -11.72
N ARG A 65 13.52 -12.94 -12.88
CA ARG A 65 13.53 -14.23 -13.59
C ARG A 65 14.03 -15.36 -12.69
N ASP A 66 15.15 -15.14 -12.00
CA ASP A 66 15.75 -16.14 -11.12
C ASP A 66 14.88 -16.41 -9.89
N ALA A 67 14.16 -15.41 -9.36
CA ALA A 67 13.17 -15.61 -8.31
C ALA A 67 11.99 -16.48 -8.78
N VAL A 68 11.51 -16.27 -10.02
CA VAL A 68 10.51 -17.15 -10.65
C VAL A 68 11.05 -18.57 -10.82
N CYS A 69 12.30 -18.72 -11.23
CA CYS A 69 12.92 -20.04 -11.36
C CYS A 69 13.05 -20.79 -10.02
N ARG A 70 13.40 -20.10 -8.91
CA ARG A 70 13.34 -20.69 -7.56
C ARG A 70 11.92 -21.11 -7.21
N PHE A 71 10.94 -20.22 -7.40
CA PHE A 71 9.52 -20.47 -7.10
C PHE A 71 8.96 -21.69 -7.85
N LEU A 72 9.27 -21.83 -9.14
CA LEU A 72 8.84 -22.95 -9.98
C LEU A 72 9.48 -24.29 -9.57
N ARG A 73 10.67 -24.26 -8.94
CA ARG A 73 11.38 -25.43 -8.41
C ARG A 73 11.02 -25.79 -6.98
N THR A 74 10.47 -24.86 -6.19
CA THR A 74 9.90 -25.17 -4.86
C THR A 74 8.82 -26.24 -5.00
N PRO A 75 8.96 -27.41 -4.34
CA PRO A 75 7.93 -28.44 -4.35
C PRO A 75 6.61 -27.92 -3.76
N VAL A 76 5.49 -28.25 -4.40
CA VAL A 76 4.16 -28.02 -3.83
C VAL A 76 3.85 -29.19 -2.89
N PRO A 77 3.54 -28.97 -1.60
CA PRO A 77 3.24 -30.05 -0.67
C PRO A 77 2.05 -30.90 -1.14
N SER A 78 2.16 -32.24 -1.10
CA SER A 78 1.10 -33.14 -1.59
C SER A 78 -0.15 -33.19 -0.68
N GLY A 79 -0.05 -32.63 0.53
CA GLY A 79 -1.04 -32.79 1.59
C GLY A 79 -0.88 -34.07 2.43
N SER A 80 0.06 -34.95 2.07
CA SER A 80 0.31 -36.20 2.79
C SER A 80 0.96 -35.95 4.14
N ALA A 81 0.27 -36.27 5.23
CA ALA A 81 0.79 -36.15 6.58
C ALA A 81 2.00 -37.09 6.78
N GLY A 82 3.15 -36.52 7.15
CA GLY A 82 4.40 -37.27 7.37
C GLY A 82 5.40 -37.23 6.21
N GLU A 83 5.12 -36.52 5.11
CA GLU A 83 6.19 -36.19 4.15
C GLU A 83 7.31 -35.38 4.83
N PRO A 84 8.60 -35.70 4.58
CA PRO A 84 9.71 -34.91 5.11
C PRO A 84 9.71 -33.51 4.49
N VAL A 85 10.03 -32.50 5.30
CA VAL A 85 10.12 -31.10 4.85
C VAL A 85 11.22 -30.98 3.78
N GLN A 86 10.82 -30.87 2.52
CA GLN A 86 11.75 -30.66 1.42
C GLN A 86 12.31 -29.23 1.49
N THR A 87 13.61 -29.11 1.73
CA THR A 87 14.31 -27.83 1.66
C THR A 87 14.39 -27.36 0.21
N ILE A 88 14.16 -26.06 -0.02
CA ILE A 88 14.36 -25.45 -1.35
C ILE A 88 15.87 -25.48 -1.64
N PRO A 89 16.35 -26.15 -2.71
CA PRO A 89 17.78 -26.20 -3.00
C PRO A 89 18.28 -24.83 -3.44
N ASP A 90 19.15 -24.20 -2.65
CA ASP A 90 19.89 -23.03 -3.12
C ASP A 90 20.91 -23.48 -4.19
N THR A 91 20.89 -22.79 -5.32
CA THR A 91 21.66 -23.18 -6.51
C THR A 91 22.12 -21.93 -7.27
N ALA A 92 23.38 -21.94 -7.72
CA ALA A 92 23.97 -20.85 -8.50
C ALA A 92 23.28 -20.63 -9.86
N GLU A 93 22.54 -21.63 -10.35
CA GLU A 93 21.74 -21.58 -11.58
C GLU A 93 20.27 -21.90 -11.26
N PRO A 94 19.47 -20.94 -10.74
CA PRO A 94 18.08 -21.20 -10.37
C PRO A 94 17.21 -21.70 -11.52
N CYS A 95 17.46 -21.23 -12.75
CA CYS A 95 16.70 -21.61 -13.94
C CYS A 95 17.18 -22.90 -14.62
N ARG A 96 18.19 -23.58 -14.07
CA ARG A 96 18.70 -24.83 -14.63
C ARG A 96 17.61 -25.91 -14.68
N ASP A 97 17.62 -26.66 -15.77
CA ASP A 97 16.70 -27.77 -16.07
C ASP A 97 15.20 -27.39 -16.10
N LEU A 98 14.87 -26.08 -16.17
CA LEU A 98 13.53 -25.58 -16.49
C LEU A 98 13.38 -25.29 -17.99
N PRO A 99 12.20 -25.55 -18.59
CA PRO A 99 11.84 -25.03 -19.90
C PRO A 99 11.98 -23.50 -19.98
N ALA A 100 12.39 -22.98 -21.14
CA ALA A 100 12.48 -21.55 -21.38
C ALA A 100 11.09 -20.90 -21.31
N PHE A 101 11.00 -19.77 -20.60
CA PHE A 101 9.79 -18.97 -20.47
C PHE A 101 10.12 -17.47 -20.56
N THR A 102 9.09 -16.66 -20.79
CA THR A 102 9.16 -15.20 -20.64
C THR A 102 8.07 -14.75 -19.67
N ILE A 103 8.26 -13.56 -19.09
CA ILE A 103 7.27 -12.92 -18.23
C ILE A 103 6.60 -11.82 -19.06
N LYS A 104 5.27 -11.74 -19.07
CA LYS A 104 4.52 -10.75 -19.86
C LYS A 104 4.70 -9.34 -19.30
N ASP A 105 4.43 -8.34 -20.13
CA ASP A 105 4.44 -6.94 -19.70
C ASP A 105 3.41 -6.70 -18.57
N PRO A 106 3.70 -5.80 -17.61
CA PRO A 106 2.91 -5.67 -16.40
C PRO A 106 1.53 -5.03 -16.64
N LEU A 107 0.51 -5.62 -16.02
CA LEU A 107 -0.88 -5.14 -16.02
C LEU A 107 -1.23 -4.48 -14.68
N ALA A 108 -2.14 -3.50 -14.71
CA ALA A 108 -2.66 -2.83 -13.52
C ALA A 108 -3.45 -3.80 -12.62
N ARG A 109 -3.09 -3.90 -11.34
CA ARG A 109 -3.90 -4.56 -10.31
C ARG A 109 -4.46 -3.49 -9.36
N ASN A 110 -5.69 -3.09 -9.62
CA ASN A 110 -6.42 -2.15 -8.78
C ASN A 110 -7.16 -2.88 -7.66
N GLU A 111 -7.26 -2.24 -6.49
CA GLU A 111 -8.02 -2.73 -5.34
C GLU A 111 -8.99 -1.65 -4.85
N ILE A 112 -10.04 -2.05 -4.15
CA ILE A 112 -10.97 -1.12 -3.49
C ILE A 112 -10.23 -0.13 -2.56
N ALA A 113 -10.60 1.15 -2.63
CA ALA A 113 -9.96 2.22 -1.88
C ALA A 113 -10.48 2.28 -0.43
N PRO A 114 -9.61 2.44 0.60
CA PRO A 114 -10.04 2.45 2.00
C PRO A 114 -11.09 3.53 2.34
N GLY A 115 -10.99 4.72 1.74
CA GLY A 115 -11.99 5.79 1.94
C GLY A 115 -13.36 5.47 1.33
N PHE A 116 -13.38 4.74 0.21
CA PHE A 116 -14.62 4.23 -0.37
C PHE A 116 -15.24 3.14 0.51
N VAL A 117 -14.42 2.21 1.02
CA VAL A 117 -14.85 1.15 1.95
C VAL A 117 -15.36 1.72 3.28
N ALA A 118 -14.74 2.76 3.82
CA ALA A 118 -15.26 3.48 4.99
C ALA A 118 -16.58 4.23 4.70
N GLY A 119 -16.92 4.43 3.43
CA GLY A 119 -18.00 5.32 3.00
C GLY A 119 -17.78 6.77 3.42
N THR A 120 -16.52 7.23 3.41
CA THR A 120 -16.13 8.63 3.64
C THR A 120 -15.81 9.34 2.33
N ALA A 121 -15.27 8.61 1.35
CA ALA A 121 -15.14 9.08 -0.03
C ALA A 121 -16.51 9.04 -0.74
N LYS A 122 -16.69 9.91 -1.75
CA LYS A 122 -17.89 9.90 -2.60
C LYS A 122 -17.92 8.62 -3.46
N PRO A 123 -19.09 8.10 -3.85
CA PRO A 123 -19.21 6.97 -4.77
C PRO A 123 -18.91 7.40 -6.22
N LEU A 124 -17.67 7.83 -6.46
CA LEU A 124 -17.13 8.22 -7.76
C LEU A 124 -16.11 7.15 -8.21
N PRO A 125 -16.03 6.81 -9.50
CA PRO A 125 -15.11 5.78 -9.98
C PRO A 125 -13.63 6.03 -9.63
N THR A 126 -13.19 7.28 -9.62
CA THR A 126 -11.81 7.69 -9.24
C THR A 126 -11.52 7.59 -7.75
N GLU A 127 -12.57 7.55 -6.91
CA GLU A 127 -12.49 7.44 -5.45
C GLU A 127 -12.66 5.99 -4.97
N ALA A 128 -13.27 5.14 -5.80
CA ALA A 128 -13.67 3.78 -5.43
C ALA A 128 -12.52 2.77 -5.38
N VAL A 129 -11.46 3.04 -6.13
CA VAL A 129 -10.39 2.08 -6.46
C VAL A 129 -9.04 2.80 -6.46
N LYS A 130 -7.97 2.03 -6.25
CA LYS A 130 -6.58 2.48 -6.28
C LYS A 130 -5.71 1.44 -6.98
N LEU A 131 -4.75 1.87 -7.78
CA LEU A 131 -3.65 1.01 -8.20
C LEU A 131 -2.82 0.66 -6.95
N THR A 132 -2.61 -0.63 -6.67
CA THR A 132 -1.76 -1.07 -5.54
C THR A 132 -0.56 -1.87 -5.98
N GLN A 133 -0.69 -2.62 -7.07
CA GLN A 133 0.35 -3.49 -7.60
C GLN A 133 0.30 -3.53 -9.13
N LEU A 134 1.37 -4.04 -9.73
CA LEU A 134 1.36 -4.53 -11.11
C LEU A 134 1.51 -6.05 -11.11
N VAL A 135 0.89 -6.73 -12.08
CA VAL A 135 0.94 -8.18 -12.20
C VAL A 135 1.32 -8.63 -13.61
N SER A 136 2.18 -9.65 -13.67
CA SER A 136 2.62 -10.29 -14.91
C SER A 136 2.53 -11.81 -14.79
N SER A 137 1.79 -12.46 -15.68
CA SER A 137 1.84 -13.93 -15.84
C SER A 137 3.00 -14.36 -16.73
N LEU A 138 3.39 -15.63 -16.63
CA LEU A 138 4.29 -16.26 -17.60
C LEU A 138 3.64 -16.33 -18.99
N SER A 139 4.45 -16.37 -20.06
CA SER A 139 3.98 -16.56 -21.43
C SER A 139 3.31 -17.92 -21.65
N ALA A 140 3.80 -18.96 -20.99
CA ALA A 140 3.22 -20.31 -20.95
C ALA A 140 3.44 -20.96 -19.57
N PRO A 141 2.69 -22.01 -19.21
CA PRO A 141 2.98 -22.82 -18.02
C PRO A 141 4.35 -23.50 -18.14
N VAL A 142 5.09 -23.57 -17.04
CA VAL A 142 6.40 -24.24 -16.95
C VAL A 142 6.24 -25.51 -16.14
N ASN A 143 6.53 -26.67 -16.74
CA ASN A 143 6.29 -27.99 -16.13
C ASN A 143 4.85 -28.15 -15.57
N GLY A 144 3.86 -27.60 -16.29
CA GLY A 144 2.45 -27.60 -15.89
C GLY A 144 2.05 -26.53 -14.86
N ARG A 145 3.00 -25.80 -14.26
CA ARG A 145 2.72 -24.74 -13.28
C ARG A 145 2.60 -23.37 -13.95
N THR A 146 1.63 -22.56 -13.52
CA THR A 146 1.56 -21.13 -13.83
C THR A 146 1.96 -20.30 -12.63
N ALA A 147 2.47 -19.10 -12.87
CA ALA A 147 2.84 -18.15 -11.82
C ALA A 147 2.53 -16.71 -12.23
N THR A 148 2.27 -15.88 -11.22
CA THR A 148 2.14 -14.42 -11.34
C THR A 148 3.25 -13.74 -10.57
N VAL A 149 4.06 -12.94 -11.27
CA VAL A 149 4.97 -11.96 -10.66
C VAL A 149 4.15 -10.75 -10.22
N MET A 150 4.38 -10.25 -9.00
CA MET A 150 3.73 -9.06 -8.47
C MET A 150 4.77 -7.99 -8.14
N LEU A 151 4.61 -6.81 -8.70
CA LEU A 151 5.40 -5.63 -8.35
C LEU A 151 4.59 -4.69 -7.44
N ALA A 152 5.26 -4.05 -6.48
CA ALA A 152 4.70 -2.97 -5.68
C ALA A 152 5.50 -1.67 -5.89
N PRO A 153 4.87 -0.48 -5.72
CA PRO A 153 5.58 0.78 -5.86
C PRO A 153 6.61 0.95 -4.72
N THR A 154 7.75 1.57 -5.02
CA THR A 154 8.76 1.94 -4.02
C THR A 154 8.51 3.33 -3.43
N GLN A 155 8.93 3.55 -2.18
CA GLN A 155 8.95 4.88 -1.58
C GLN A 155 9.94 5.77 -2.35
N GLY A 156 9.46 6.85 -2.95
CA GLY A 156 10.25 7.73 -3.84
C GLY A 156 10.00 7.53 -5.34
N GLY A 157 9.09 6.63 -5.74
CA GLY A 157 8.82 6.29 -7.14
C GLY A 157 9.46 4.97 -7.55
N GLY A 158 9.13 4.48 -8.74
CA GLY A 158 9.57 3.19 -9.27
C GLY A 158 8.83 1.96 -8.69
N TRP A 159 9.31 0.78 -9.06
CA TRP A 159 8.67 -0.52 -8.80
C TRP A 159 9.70 -1.59 -8.38
N HIS A 160 9.29 -2.47 -7.47
CA HIS A 160 10.11 -3.59 -7.00
C HIS A 160 9.31 -4.91 -6.93
N LEU A 161 10.01 -6.05 -6.95
CA LEU A 161 9.41 -7.37 -6.74
C LEU A 161 8.85 -7.48 -5.32
N ALA A 162 7.53 -7.62 -5.21
CA ALA A 162 6.85 -7.76 -3.93
C ALA A 162 6.49 -9.22 -3.61
N ALA A 163 6.08 -10.00 -4.62
CA ALA A 163 5.73 -11.40 -4.46
C ALA A 163 5.80 -12.17 -5.79
N ILE A 164 5.83 -13.50 -5.68
CA ILE A 164 5.51 -14.42 -6.76
C ILE A 164 4.43 -15.37 -6.21
N ARG A 165 3.35 -15.56 -6.98
CA ARG A 165 2.16 -16.32 -6.58
C ARG A 165 1.93 -17.49 -7.55
N ASP A 166 1.46 -18.62 -7.05
CA ASP A 166 1.05 -19.76 -7.88
C ASP A 166 -0.27 -19.42 -8.60
N GLY A 167 -0.40 -19.88 -9.84
CA GLY A 167 -1.50 -19.49 -10.73
C GLY A 167 -1.26 -18.15 -11.45
N ASP A 168 -2.01 -17.94 -12.53
CA ASP A 168 -2.03 -16.72 -13.35
C ASP A 168 -3.25 -15.82 -13.10
N SER A 169 -4.12 -16.21 -12.15
CA SER A 169 -5.48 -15.66 -12.05
C SER A 169 -5.55 -14.14 -11.86
N ASP A 170 -4.65 -13.52 -11.08
CA ASP A 170 -4.61 -12.07 -10.94
C ASP A 170 -4.34 -11.36 -12.27
N ALA A 171 -3.43 -11.88 -13.09
CA ALA A 171 -3.12 -11.33 -14.41
C ALA A 171 -4.23 -11.65 -15.43
N VAL A 172 -4.89 -12.81 -15.33
CA VAL A 172 -6.04 -13.19 -16.17
C VAL A 172 -7.24 -12.27 -15.92
N TYR A 173 -7.52 -11.90 -14.67
CA TYR A 173 -8.60 -10.96 -14.36
C TYR A 173 -8.22 -9.51 -14.69
N ALA A 174 -7.02 -9.04 -14.32
CA ALA A 174 -6.53 -7.72 -14.71
C ALA A 174 -6.55 -7.52 -16.25
N GLY A 175 -6.23 -8.58 -17.01
CA GLY A 175 -6.32 -8.60 -18.47
C GLY A 175 -7.73 -8.54 -19.08
N LYS A 176 -8.81 -8.51 -18.27
CA LYS A 176 -10.18 -8.29 -18.75
C LYS A 176 -10.52 -6.79 -18.95
N ALA A 177 -9.57 -5.89 -18.69
CA ALA A 177 -9.66 -4.47 -18.98
C ALA A 177 -10.10 -4.19 -20.43
N ALA A 178 -11.23 -3.50 -20.60
CA ALA A 178 -11.72 -3.04 -21.90
C ALA A 178 -11.78 -1.50 -21.93
N LEU A 179 -11.73 -0.91 -23.13
CA LEU A 179 -11.80 0.55 -23.32
C LEU A 179 -13.04 1.15 -22.62
N GLY A 180 -12.82 2.12 -21.73
CA GLY A 180 -13.90 2.75 -20.94
C GLY A 180 -14.40 1.91 -19.76
N THR A 181 -13.65 0.90 -19.33
CA THR A 181 -13.92 0.13 -18.11
C THR A 181 -12.66 0.01 -17.25
N LEU A 182 -12.86 -0.28 -15.96
CA LEU A 182 -11.81 -0.45 -14.97
C LEU A 182 -12.00 -1.78 -14.24
N VAL A 183 -10.97 -2.60 -14.14
CA VAL A 183 -10.96 -3.87 -13.40
C VAL A 183 -10.31 -3.68 -12.04
N PHE A 184 -10.97 -4.18 -10.99
CA PHE A 184 -10.46 -4.13 -9.63
C PHE A 184 -10.80 -5.40 -8.85
N THR A 185 -10.09 -5.62 -7.74
CA THR A 185 -10.32 -6.76 -6.85
C THR A 185 -10.63 -6.35 -5.41
N GLU A 186 -11.39 -7.22 -4.75
CA GLU A 186 -11.69 -7.22 -3.32
C GLU A 186 -10.95 -8.43 -2.71
N PRO A 187 -9.71 -8.26 -2.22
CA PRO A 187 -8.82 -9.38 -1.89
C PRO A 187 -9.40 -10.30 -0.82
N GLN A 188 -10.15 -9.72 0.13
CA GLN A 188 -10.72 -10.38 1.29
C GLN A 188 -11.73 -11.49 0.96
N ILE A 189 -12.36 -11.45 -0.22
CA ILE A 189 -13.18 -12.57 -0.76
C ILE A 189 -12.62 -13.11 -2.08
N ARG A 190 -11.43 -12.67 -2.52
CA ARG A 190 -10.87 -12.96 -3.86
C ARG A 190 -11.83 -12.57 -5.00
N GLY A 191 -12.66 -11.56 -4.77
CA GLY A 191 -13.64 -11.05 -5.73
C GLY A 191 -12.94 -10.23 -6.82
N TRP A 192 -13.36 -10.39 -8.07
CA TRP A 192 -12.91 -9.57 -9.19
C TRP A 192 -14.11 -8.92 -9.88
N TYR A 193 -14.01 -7.63 -10.16
CA TYR A 193 -15.10 -6.81 -10.66
C TYR A 193 -14.66 -5.96 -11.84
N GLN A 194 -15.63 -5.58 -12.68
CA GLN A 194 -15.49 -4.56 -13.70
C GLN A 194 -16.39 -3.38 -13.36
N LEU A 195 -15.81 -2.18 -13.31
CA LEU A 195 -16.52 -0.92 -13.20
C LEU A 195 -16.69 -0.33 -14.59
N LYS A 196 -17.94 -0.08 -14.97
CA LYS A 196 -18.33 0.49 -16.26
C LYS A 196 -19.20 1.70 -15.99
N LEU A 197 -18.67 2.90 -16.25
CA LEU A 197 -19.22 4.18 -15.77
C LEU A 197 -19.44 4.16 -14.25
N THR A 198 -20.67 3.90 -13.79
CA THR A 198 -21.06 3.81 -12.37
C THR A 198 -21.74 2.48 -12.01
N THR A 199 -21.61 1.46 -12.86
CA THR A 199 -22.11 0.10 -12.63
C THR A 199 -20.95 -0.85 -12.31
N VAL A 200 -21.10 -1.65 -11.26
CA VAL A 200 -20.16 -2.70 -10.85
C VAL A 200 -20.72 -4.06 -11.27
N GLU A 201 -19.96 -4.79 -12.10
CA GLU A 201 -20.30 -6.11 -12.65
C GLU A 201 -19.29 -7.17 -12.13
N PRO A 202 -19.72 -8.39 -11.76
CA PRO A 202 -18.84 -9.42 -11.19
C PRO A 202 -18.14 -10.25 -12.29
N LEU A 203 -16.81 -10.32 -12.26
CA LEU A 203 -16.01 -11.10 -13.21
C LEU A 203 -15.80 -12.56 -12.78
N ASN A 204 -16.08 -12.89 -11.51
CA ASN A 204 -16.00 -14.25 -10.95
C ASN A 204 -17.12 -14.52 -9.91
N ASP A 205 -17.28 -15.78 -9.51
CA ASP A 205 -18.36 -16.19 -8.60
C ASP A 205 -18.25 -15.59 -7.20
N GLN A 206 -17.03 -15.32 -6.73
CA GLN A 206 -16.80 -14.67 -5.44
C GLN A 206 -17.28 -13.21 -5.47
N ALA A 207 -17.03 -12.48 -6.55
CA ALA A 207 -17.63 -11.16 -6.76
C ALA A 207 -19.17 -11.24 -6.88
N ARG A 208 -19.71 -12.25 -7.58
CA ARG A 208 -21.18 -12.44 -7.67
C ARG A 208 -21.79 -12.68 -6.29
N GLN A 209 -21.16 -13.48 -5.44
CA GLN A 209 -21.55 -13.67 -4.03
C GLN A 209 -21.37 -12.36 -3.23
N GLY A 210 -20.30 -11.61 -3.49
CA GLY A 210 -20.06 -10.26 -2.95
C GLY A 210 -21.13 -9.22 -3.33
N LEU A 211 -21.85 -9.41 -4.45
CA LEU A 211 -23.02 -8.63 -4.87
C LEU A 211 -24.36 -9.28 -4.47
N GLY A 212 -24.38 -10.20 -3.51
CA GLY A 212 -25.62 -10.86 -3.07
C GLY A 212 -26.30 -11.71 -4.16
N GLY A 213 -25.52 -12.21 -5.13
CA GLY A 213 -26.00 -12.96 -6.30
C GLY A 213 -26.32 -12.08 -7.52
N GLN A 214 -26.41 -10.75 -7.36
CA GLN A 214 -26.80 -9.84 -8.43
C GLN A 214 -25.80 -9.85 -9.59
N GLY A 215 -26.30 -9.72 -10.83
CA GLY A 215 -25.47 -9.63 -12.03
C GLY A 215 -24.76 -8.27 -12.20
N SER A 216 -25.25 -7.24 -11.51
CA SER A 216 -24.68 -5.89 -11.49
C SER A 216 -25.28 -5.08 -10.34
N VAL A 217 -24.54 -4.12 -9.78
CA VAL A 217 -25.07 -3.12 -8.83
C VAL A 217 -24.61 -1.71 -9.21
N SER A 218 -25.24 -0.67 -8.66
CA SER A 218 -24.70 0.69 -8.76
C SER A 218 -23.46 0.83 -7.88
N LEU A 219 -22.55 1.75 -8.23
CA LEU A 219 -21.34 2.01 -7.45
C LEU A 219 -21.64 2.49 -6.02
N SER A 220 -22.74 3.21 -5.81
CA SER A 220 -23.18 3.63 -4.47
C SER A 220 -23.83 2.50 -3.67
N ASP A 221 -24.42 1.50 -4.32
CA ASP A 221 -24.88 0.27 -3.65
C ASP A 221 -23.72 -0.68 -3.34
N TYR A 222 -22.74 -0.81 -4.24
CA TYR A 222 -21.48 -1.50 -3.96
C TYR A 222 -20.77 -0.88 -2.75
N GLN A 223 -20.75 0.47 -2.65
CA GLN A 223 -20.21 1.17 -1.49
C GLN A 223 -20.88 0.76 -0.18
N LYS A 224 -22.22 0.64 -0.16
CA LYS A 224 -22.98 0.15 1.02
C LYS A 224 -22.58 -1.28 1.38
N LEU A 225 -22.46 -2.16 0.37
CA LEU A 225 -22.07 -3.57 0.57
C LEU A 225 -20.68 -3.70 1.19
N VAL A 226 -19.65 -3.04 0.64
CA VAL A 226 -18.30 -3.11 1.22
C VAL A 226 -18.19 -2.39 2.57
N LYS A 227 -18.94 -1.30 2.78
CA LYS A 227 -18.99 -0.61 4.08
C LYS A 227 -19.57 -1.50 5.17
N ALA A 228 -20.72 -2.14 4.90
CA ALA A 228 -21.34 -3.08 5.83
C ALA A 228 -20.49 -4.34 6.12
N ARG A 229 -19.55 -4.67 5.21
CA ARG A 229 -18.67 -5.84 5.32
C ARG A 229 -17.37 -5.55 6.08
N TYR A 230 -16.83 -4.33 5.98
CA TYR A 230 -15.45 -4.02 6.40
C TYR A 230 -15.22 -2.73 7.17
N ALA A 231 -16.15 -1.76 7.24
CA ALA A 231 -15.87 -0.47 7.86
C ALA A 231 -15.59 -0.58 9.38
N ASP A 232 -16.10 -1.63 10.01
CA ASP A 232 -15.84 -2.06 11.38
C ASP A 232 -14.46 -2.70 11.60
N LYS A 233 -13.69 -2.95 10.53
CA LYS A 233 -12.39 -3.66 10.52
C LYS A 233 -11.24 -2.83 9.93
N LEU A 234 -11.46 -1.54 9.67
CA LEU A 234 -10.44 -0.63 9.13
C LEU A 234 -9.47 -0.16 10.24
N PRO A 235 -8.26 0.33 9.89
CA PRO A 235 -7.36 0.93 10.88
C PRO A 235 -8.04 2.05 11.67
N GLY A 236 -7.89 2.04 13.00
CA GLY A 236 -8.56 2.96 13.91
C GLY A 236 -10.05 2.67 14.18
N SER A 237 -10.59 1.54 13.71
CA SER A 237 -11.88 1.00 14.17
C SER A 237 -11.77 0.36 15.56
N GLU A 238 -12.90 0.09 16.22
CA GLU A 238 -12.91 -0.66 17.49
C GLU A 238 -12.21 -2.03 17.38
N TYR A 239 -12.36 -2.71 16.23
CA TYR A 239 -11.71 -3.99 15.96
C TYR A 239 -10.18 -3.88 15.98
N ASP A 240 -9.65 -2.77 15.47
CA ASP A 240 -8.22 -2.47 15.43
C ASP A 240 -7.70 -1.98 16.79
N THR A 241 -8.42 -1.07 17.47
CA THR A 241 -8.01 -0.54 18.79
C THR A 241 -8.04 -1.61 19.89
N ASN A 242 -8.89 -2.63 19.75
CA ASN A 242 -8.96 -3.78 20.67
C ASN A 242 -7.95 -4.89 20.31
N GLY A 243 -7.08 -4.67 19.31
CA GLY A 243 -5.97 -5.55 18.96
C GLY A 243 -6.33 -6.80 18.14
N TYR A 244 -7.60 -6.97 17.75
CA TYR A 244 -8.03 -8.15 16.98
C TYR A 244 -7.36 -8.22 15.59
N SER A 245 -6.97 -7.08 15.02
CA SER A 245 -6.26 -6.96 13.75
C SER A 245 -4.93 -7.72 13.69
N SER A 246 -4.29 -7.98 14.83
CA SER A 246 -3.01 -8.70 14.91
C SER A 246 -3.14 -10.20 15.23
N GLY A 247 -4.35 -10.72 15.47
CA GLY A 247 -4.57 -12.13 15.86
C GLY A 247 -4.09 -12.51 17.27
N TYR A 248 -3.37 -11.63 17.96
CA TYR A 248 -2.92 -11.79 19.35
C TYR A 248 -3.68 -10.80 20.25
N SER A 249 -4.84 -11.23 20.77
CA SER A 249 -5.65 -10.41 21.68
C SER A 249 -4.87 -10.03 22.93
N THR A 250 -4.55 -8.74 23.10
CA THR A 250 -3.86 -8.22 24.30
C THR A 250 -4.81 -8.05 25.49
N LEU A 251 -5.59 -9.11 25.79
CA LEU A 251 -6.41 -9.21 26.99
C LEU A 251 -5.56 -9.55 28.23
N SER A 252 -4.58 -8.69 28.50
CA SER A 252 -4.05 -8.54 29.86
C SER A 252 -5.17 -7.96 30.71
N LYS A 253 -5.99 -8.82 31.32
CA LYS A 253 -7.02 -8.42 32.29
C LYS A 253 -6.33 -7.76 33.49
N ALA A 254 -6.20 -6.44 33.44
CA ALA A 254 -5.90 -5.63 34.60
C ALA A 254 -7.14 -5.58 35.50
N ASP A 255 -7.39 -6.69 36.20
CA ASP A 255 -8.13 -6.75 37.47
C ASP A 255 -8.11 -8.19 37.97
N ASP A 256 -7.23 -8.48 38.92
CA ASP A 256 -7.62 -9.05 40.22
C ASP A 256 -6.45 -8.94 41.19
N ALA A 257 -6.52 -7.92 42.05
CA ALA A 257 -5.55 -7.74 43.13
C ALA A 257 -5.91 -8.66 44.31
N SER A 258 -5.49 -9.94 44.26
CA SER A 258 -5.53 -10.81 45.43
C SER A 258 -4.39 -11.83 45.49
N SER A 259 -3.68 -11.76 46.61
CA SER A 259 -2.54 -12.57 47.04
C SER A 259 -2.70 -14.08 46.87
N SER A 260 -1.67 -14.73 46.33
CA SER A 260 -1.25 -16.07 46.73
C SER A 260 0.26 -16.19 46.58
N ALA A 261 0.99 -15.76 47.61
CA ALA A 261 2.44 -15.80 47.63
C ALA A 261 2.96 -17.15 48.15
N LEU A 262 3.69 -17.88 47.32
CA LEU A 262 4.64 -18.93 47.71
C LEU A 262 5.95 -18.69 46.94
N LEU A 263 6.83 -17.86 47.50
CA LEU A 263 7.97 -18.30 48.33
C LEU A 263 9.14 -18.88 47.52
N LEU A 264 10.05 -17.99 47.11
CA LEU A 264 11.49 -18.23 47.28
C LEU A 264 12.07 -17.10 48.13
N ALA A 265 12.86 -17.47 49.14
CA ALA A 265 13.17 -16.61 50.28
C ALA A 265 14.43 -15.74 50.08
N GLY A 266 14.52 -14.64 50.84
CA GLY A 266 15.81 -14.10 51.30
C GLY A 266 15.95 -12.58 51.30
N GLY A 267 16.11 -12.00 52.50
CA GLY A 267 16.88 -10.76 52.71
C GLY A 267 16.21 -9.43 52.35
N SER A 268 15.58 -8.79 53.33
CA SER A 268 15.12 -7.40 53.22
C SER A 268 16.26 -6.38 53.31
N SER A 269 15.94 -5.14 52.92
CA SER A 269 16.51 -3.88 53.45
C SER A 269 17.89 -3.38 52.97
N ALA A 270 17.81 -2.60 51.89
CA ALA A 270 18.07 -1.13 51.91
C ALA A 270 19.49 -0.54 52.02
N ALA A 271 19.56 0.69 51.49
CA ALA A 271 20.54 1.76 51.75
C ALA A 271 22.00 1.63 51.24
N LEU A 272 22.36 2.56 50.35
CA LEU A 272 23.46 3.52 50.51
C LEU A 272 24.60 3.09 51.47
N ALA A 273 25.88 2.99 51.09
CA ALA A 273 26.66 4.10 50.53
C ALA A 273 28.14 3.74 50.23
N LEU A 274 28.77 4.55 49.35
CA LEU A 274 30.18 4.99 49.37
C LEU A 274 31.37 4.03 49.08
N ALA A 275 32.42 4.69 48.56
CA ALA A 275 33.86 4.42 48.69
C ALA A 275 34.52 3.27 47.89
N CYS A 276 35.03 3.66 46.71
CA CYS A 276 36.44 3.59 46.31
C CYS A 276 37.39 2.71 47.16
N GLY A 277 37.95 1.65 46.56
CA GLY A 277 39.03 0.84 47.17
C GLY A 277 39.98 0.28 46.11
N ALA A 278 41.19 0.84 46.03
CA ALA A 278 42.29 0.37 45.17
C ALA A 278 42.72 -1.05 45.59
N ALA A 279 42.73 -2.03 44.67
CA ALA A 279 43.90 -2.45 43.87
C ALA A 279 44.93 -3.34 44.61
N VAL A 280 45.98 -3.75 43.88
CA VAL A 280 47.17 -4.51 44.34
C VAL A 280 47.01 -6.04 44.46
N LEU A 281 48.04 -6.75 43.98
CA LEU A 281 48.23 -8.22 43.89
C LEU A 281 47.30 -8.97 42.90
N ARG A 282 47.79 -9.89 42.04
CA ARG A 282 49.14 -10.46 41.90
C ARG A 282 49.80 -10.10 40.56
N ARG A 283 50.98 -9.47 40.63
CA ARG A 283 51.97 -9.39 39.54
C ARG A 283 53.09 -10.41 39.83
N ARG A 284 53.74 -10.95 38.79
CA ARG A 284 54.70 -12.08 38.81
C ARG A 284 54.00 -13.46 38.97
N ARG A 285 54.46 -14.51 38.28
CA ARG A 285 55.68 -14.71 37.46
C ARG A 285 55.24 -14.98 35.99
N ARG A 286 55.87 -14.51 34.90
CA ARG A 286 57.28 -14.55 34.43
C ARG A 286 57.86 -15.97 34.51
N ALA A 287 58.46 -16.59 33.49
CA ALA A 287 58.61 -16.32 32.05
C ALA A 287 58.71 -17.73 31.37
N SER A 288 58.94 -17.95 30.06
CA SER A 288 59.76 -17.22 29.11
C SER A 288 59.48 -17.62 27.66
N THR A 289 59.78 -16.68 26.74
CA THR A 289 60.24 -16.86 25.34
C THR A 289 59.95 -18.16 24.59
N GLY A 290 59.23 -18.00 23.48
CA GLY A 290 59.14 -18.89 22.32
C GLY A 290 58.66 -18.04 21.15
#